data_AF-S8CM77-F1
#
_entry.id   AF-S8CM77-F1
#
_cell.length_a   1.000
_cell.length_b   1.000
_cell.length_c   1.000
_cell.angle_alpha   90.00
_cell.angle_beta   90.00
_cell.angle_gamma   90.00
#
_symmetry.space_group_name_H-M   'P 1'
#
loop_
_entity.id
_entity.type
_entity.pdbx_description
1 polymer ?
#
loop_
_entity_poly.entity_id
_entity_poly.type
_entity_poly.pdbx_seq_one_letter_code
_entity_poly.pdbx_strand_id
1 'polypeptide(L)'
;MGFTLRPLSAEIPIVSNLSRRGNFDGGGVRTTFIGRNESENRHRLLRCAEKKDASISNRSSPEHMEGSYARKQRLKESSSELERVRTLLVDNYDSYTYNIYQELSVVNGLAPVVIYNDQLSWEEICHYVYELRMFDNIVVSPGPGSPACAADIGLCLRLMREFPDIPILGICLGHQALGYAHGARIVHAPESVHGRLSDIVHNNCDLFDGIPSGGNSGFKVVRYHSLVIDANSLPQDIIPIAWTSSSQTIPFLGEGNFNSILNGLHKQAVGILNENVLMGIMHSSRPHYGLQFHPESVASHYGRRIFENFAKITKDYWFRNRMRLYPSGMKLQRPGGT
;
A
#
# COMPACT_ATOMS: atom_id res chain seq x y z
N MET A 1 -16.77 -0.16 27.52
CA MET A 1 -17.07 1.24 27.19
C MET A 1 -16.50 1.52 25.82
N GLY A 2 -17.35 1.54 24.80
CA GLY A 2 -16.94 1.75 23.41
C GLY A 2 -16.76 3.23 23.12
N PHE A 3 -15.58 3.61 22.61
CA PHE A 3 -15.34 4.89 21.98
C PHE A 3 -15.24 4.65 20.48
N THR A 4 -16.33 4.90 19.76
CA THR A 4 -16.33 5.08 18.31
C THR A 4 -15.83 6.49 18.00
N LEU A 5 -14.53 6.62 17.73
CA LEU A 5 -13.93 7.85 17.21
C LEU A 5 -13.89 7.76 15.69
N ARG A 6 -14.51 8.74 15.02
CA ARG A 6 -14.57 8.85 13.56
C ARG A 6 -13.18 9.14 12.97
N PRO A 7 -12.85 8.64 11.77
CA PRO A 7 -11.57 8.91 11.13
C PRO A 7 -11.45 10.38 10.73
N LEU A 8 -10.30 10.98 11.02
CA LEU A 8 -9.82 12.19 10.35
C LEU A 8 -9.25 11.76 8.99
N SER A 9 -10.13 11.60 8.01
CA SER A 9 -9.74 11.51 6.61
C SER A 9 -9.04 12.82 6.22
N ALA A 10 -7.81 12.74 5.70
CA ALA A 10 -7.25 13.82 4.90
C ALA A 10 -8.16 13.94 3.67
N GLU A 11 -9.06 14.93 3.68
CA GLU A 11 -9.98 15.19 2.59
C GLU A 11 -9.16 15.36 1.30
N ILE A 12 -9.43 14.53 0.30
CA ILE A 12 -9.09 14.84 -1.08
C ILE A 12 -9.71 16.22 -1.34
N PRO A 13 -8.96 17.24 -1.81
CA PRO A 13 -9.54 18.54 -2.07
C PRO A 13 -10.58 18.41 -3.19
N ILE A 14 -11.85 18.25 -2.81
CA ILE A 14 -12.98 18.20 -3.73
C ILE A 14 -13.12 19.60 -4.31
N VAL A 15 -12.88 19.73 -5.61
CA VAL A 15 -13.24 20.93 -6.38
C VAL A 15 -14.76 20.96 -6.49
N SER A 16 -15.42 21.56 -5.51
CA SER A 16 -16.84 21.87 -5.58
C SER A 16 -17.04 23.06 -6.53
N ASN A 17 -17.29 22.81 -7.82
CA ASN A 17 -17.95 23.77 -8.71
C ASN A 17 -18.42 23.11 -10.01
N LEU A 18 -19.63 22.54 -9.98
CA LEU A 18 -20.53 22.58 -11.13
C LEU A 18 -21.98 22.56 -10.64
N SER A 19 -22.57 23.75 -10.59
CA SER A 19 -24.01 23.94 -10.42
C SER A 19 -24.79 23.17 -11.48
N ARG A 20 -25.70 22.29 -11.05
CA ARG A 20 -26.96 22.07 -11.76
C ARG A 20 -28.12 22.31 -10.79
N ARG A 21 -28.82 23.40 -11.06
CA ARG A 21 -30.13 23.73 -10.47
C ARG A 21 -31.14 22.67 -10.86
N GLY A 22 -31.97 22.27 -9.90
CA GLY A 22 -33.18 21.49 -10.13
C GLY A 22 -33.91 21.24 -8.82
N ASN A 23 -34.81 22.15 -8.44
CA ASN A 23 -35.80 22.00 -7.36
C ASN A 23 -36.62 20.71 -7.54
N PHE A 24 -37.01 20.04 -6.46
CA PHE A 24 -38.39 20.04 -5.94
C PHE A 24 -38.55 19.25 -4.63
N ASP A 25 -39.16 19.96 -3.68
CA ASP A 25 -39.84 19.70 -2.40
C ASP A 25 -40.14 18.27 -1.87
N GLY A 26 -40.09 18.16 -0.53
CA GLY A 26 -41.13 17.45 0.23
C GLY A 26 -40.79 16.84 1.61
N GLY A 27 -40.96 17.62 2.69
CA GLY A 27 -41.29 17.16 4.07
C GLY A 27 -40.14 16.61 4.93
N GLY A 28 -39.59 17.35 5.91
CA GLY A 28 -40.17 17.57 7.25
C GLY A 28 -39.70 16.44 8.19
N VAL A 29 -38.76 16.65 9.11
CA VAL A 29 -39.03 17.16 10.48
C VAL A 29 -37.84 17.98 11.01
N ARG A 30 -38.20 19.13 11.60
CA ARG A 30 -37.37 20.07 12.34
C ARG A 30 -37.01 19.53 13.74
N THR A 31 -35.76 19.73 14.14
CA THR A 31 -35.42 20.27 15.47
C THR A 31 -34.44 21.41 15.32
N THR A 32 -34.95 22.63 15.49
CA THR A 32 -34.21 23.88 15.75
C THR A 32 -33.61 23.84 17.17
N PHE A 33 -32.44 24.39 17.46
CA PHE A 33 -32.23 25.82 17.70
C PHE A 33 -30.73 26.22 17.70
N ILE A 34 -30.42 27.27 16.92
CA ILE A 34 -29.56 28.45 17.18
C ILE A 34 -28.15 28.18 17.75
N GLY A 35 -27.02 28.53 17.11
CA GLY A 35 -26.72 29.69 16.26
C GLY A 35 -25.70 30.59 16.98
N ARG A 36 -24.66 31.02 16.24
CA ARG A 36 -23.58 32.01 16.57
C ARG A 36 -22.19 31.44 16.87
N ASN A 37 -21.33 31.41 15.85
CA ASN A 37 -20.19 32.35 15.70
C ASN A 37 -19.17 31.79 14.68
N GLU A 38 -19.49 31.94 13.39
CA GLU A 38 -18.50 31.99 12.31
C GLU A 38 -17.79 33.36 12.36
N SER A 39 -16.85 33.55 13.27
CA SER A 39 -15.93 34.72 13.20
C SER A 39 -14.66 34.65 14.05
N GLU A 40 -14.33 33.54 14.73
CA GLU A 40 -13.21 33.54 15.70
C GLU A 40 -11.98 32.69 15.38
N ASN A 41 -11.89 32.00 14.24
CA ASN A 41 -10.67 31.24 13.89
C ASN A 41 -9.88 31.76 12.68
N ARG A 42 -10.17 32.97 12.19
CA ARG A 42 -9.36 33.64 11.15
C ARG A 42 -8.23 34.54 11.69
N HIS A 43 -8.10 34.70 13.01
CA HIS A 43 -7.14 35.64 13.61
C HIS A 43 -5.97 35.02 14.39
N ARG A 44 -5.59 33.77 14.11
CA ARG A 44 -4.38 33.16 14.71
C ARG A 44 -3.35 32.59 13.72
N LEU A 45 -3.54 32.77 12.42
CA LEU A 45 -2.63 32.28 11.37
C LEU A 45 -2.01 33.36 10.46
N LEU A 46 -2.18 34.65 10.81
CA LEU A 46 -1.57 35.78 10.07
C LEU A 46 -0.64 36.65 10.94
N ARG A 47 0.08 36.04 11.89
CA ARG A 47 1.21 36.69 12.60
C ARG A 47 2.42 35.75 12.66
N CYS A 48 2.97 35.41 11.50
CA CYS A 48 4.35 34.91 11.40
C CYS A 48 5.07 35.37 10.12
N ALA A 49 4.46 36.25 9.31
CA ALA A 49 5.08 36.77 8.09
C ALA A 49 4.97 38.29 8.07
N GLU A 50 5.59 38.98 9.03
CA GLU A 50 5.90 40.41 8.95
C GLU A 50 6.78 40.80 10.13
N LYS A 51 8.09 40.78 9.90
CA LYS A 51 9.10 41.64 10.55
C LYS A 51 10.48 41.24 10.04
N LYS A 52 11.01 42.01 9.11
CA LYS A 52 12.45 42.31 9.02
C LYS A 52 12.60 43.52 8.11
N ASP A 53 12.63 44.69 8.74
CA ASP A 53 13.46 45.81 8.30
C ASP A 53 13.74 46.70 9.52
N ALA A 54 15.01 46.70 9.93
CA ALA A 54 15.67 47.78 10.66
C ALA A 54 17.19 47.56 10.58
N SER A 55 17.83 48.45 9.85
CA SER A 55 19.28 48.61 9.68
C SER A 55 20.00 48.95 10.99
N ILE A 56 21.26 48.50 11.14
CA ILE A 56 22.44 49.36 11.41
C ILE A 56 23.73 48.54 11.20
N SER A 57 24.71 49.25 10.65
CA SER A 57 26.03 48.94 10.13
C SER A 57 26.93 47.92 10.86
N ASN A 58 27.63 47.08 10.08
CA ASN A 58 29.10 47.07 10.08
C ASN A 58 29.68 46.38 8.84
N ARG A 59 30.73 46.98 8.27
CA ARG A 59 31.56 46.42 7.20
C ARG A 59 32.35 45.22 7.69
N SER A 60 32.29 44.11 6.97
CA SER A 60 33.44 43.32 6.48
C SER A 60 32.94 42.08 5.75
N SER A 61 33.42 41.88 4.53
CA SER A 61 33.13 40.73 3.67
C SER A 61 33.57 39.42 4.33
N PRO A 62 32.86 38.30 4.11
CA PRO A 62 33.37 37.34 3.13
C PRO A 62 32.26 36.73 2.26
N GLU A 63 32.33 37.02 0.96
CA GLU A 63 31.71 36.20 -0.08
C GLU A 63 32.36 34.80 -0.07
N HIS A 64 31.58 33.75 -0.39
CA HIS A 64 31.95 32.32 -0.52
C HIS A 64 31.55 31.31 0.58
N MET A 65 30.47 31.52 1.35
CA MET A 65 29.86 30.40 2.12
C MET A 65 28.34 30.21 1.98
N GLU A 66 27.56 31.24 1.64
CA GLU A 66 26.09 31.14 1.64
C GLU A 66 25.51 30.30 0.49
N GLY A 67 26.16 30.29 -0.68
CA GLY A 67 25.73 29.47 -1.82
C GLY A 67 25.87 27.96 -1.59
N SER A 68 26.80 27.53 -0.72
CA SER A 68 27.03 26.13 -0.35
C SER A 68 25.93 25.61 0.57
N TYR A 69 25.50 26.41 1.55
CA TYR A 69 24.51 26.03 2.53
C TYR A 69 23.08 26.02 1.96
N ALA A 70 22.71 27.04 1.19
CA ALA A 70 21.42 27.08 0.49
C ALA A 70 21.31 25.98 -0.58
N ARG A 71 22.41 25.67 -1.28
CA ARG A 71 22.46 24.53 -2.23
C ARG A 71 22.42 23.19 -1.52
N LYS A 72 23.10 23.02 -0.38
CA LYS A 72 23.00 21.82 0.46
C LYS A 72 21.60 21.65 1.05
N GLN A 73 20.94 22.71 1.51
CA GLN A 73 19.57 22.66 2.00
C GLN A 73 18.59 22.34 0.87
N ARG A 74 18.72 22.98 -0.30
CA ARG A 74 17.87 22.70 -1.46
C ARG A 74 18.08 21.28 -2.03
N LEU A 75 19.30 20.74 -1.95
CA LEU A 75 19.60 19.33 -2.26
C LEU A 75 19.09 18.35 -1.19
N LYS A 76 19.02 18.77 0.08
CA LYS A 76 18.53 17.98 1.21
C LYS A 76 17.00 17.98 1.30
N GLU A 77 16.35 19.07 0.88
CA GLU A 77 14.90 19.18 0.68
C GLU A 77 14.46 18.44 -0.59
N SER A 78 15.20 18.53 -1.70
CA SER A 78 14.90 17.70 -2.88
C SER A 78 15.17 16.22 -2.64
N SER A 79 16.08 15.88 -1.72
CA SER A 79 16.34 14.52 -1.25
C SER A 79 15.26 13.99 -0.31
N SER A 80 14.61 14.84 0.48
CA SER A 80 13.57 14.41 1.43
C SER A 80 12.21 14.20 0.77
N GLU A 81 11.90 14.91 -0.32
CA GLU A 81 10.74 14.63 -1.16
C GLU A 81 10.86 13.29 -1.92
N LEU A 82 12.10 12.86 -2.23
CA LEU A 82 12.37 11.56 -2.85
C LEU A 82 12.30 10.37 -1.87
N GLU A 83 12.27 10.63 -0.56
CA GLU A 83 12.20 9.58 0.45
C GLU A 83 10.77 9.09 0.71
N ARG A 84 9.78 9.99 0.56
CA ARG A 84 8.37 9.72 0.87
C ARG A 84 7.66 8.99 -0.26
N VAL A 85 6.67 8.19 0.11
CA VAL A 85 5.81 7.46 -0.84
C VAL A 85 4.35 7.83 -0.58
N ARG A 86 3.67 8.40 -1.57
CA ARG A 86 2.25 8.75 -1.46
C ARG A 86 1.42 7.53 -1.83
N THR A 87 0.65 7.02 -0.88
CA THR A 87 -0.10 5.77 -1.06
C THR A 87 -1.60 6.03 -1.09
N LEU A 88 -2.28 5.41 -2.06
CA LEU A 88 -3.72 5.19 -1.99
C LEU A 88 -3.97 3.84 -1.31
N LEU A 89 -4.67 3.85 -0.17
CA LEU A 89 -5.13 2.64 0.51
C LEU A 89 -6.61 2.42 0.20
N VAL A 90 -6.94 1.33 -0.49
CA VAL A 90 -8.31 0.95 -0.81
C VAL A 90 -8.81 -0.03 0.25
N ASP A 91 -9.77 0.41 1.05
CA ASP A 91 -10.41 -0.35 2.12
C ASP A 91 -11.58 -1.19 1.59
N ASN A 92 -11.51 -2.50 1.76
CA ASN A 92 -12.62 -3.42 1.50
C ASN A 92 -13.46 -3.66 2.77
N TYR A 93 -13.69 -2.62 3.57
CA TYR A 93 -14.44 -2.66 4.83
C TYR A 93 -13.84 -3.63 5.87
N ASP A 94 -12.53 -3.60 6.03
CA ASP A 94 -11.82 -4.51 6.93
C ASP A 94 -11.39 -3.86 8.25
N SER A 95 -11.48 -4.63 9.34
CA SER A 95 -11.08 -4.17 10.67
C SER A 95 -9.57 -3.96 10.85
N TYR A 96 -8.73 -4.54 9.99
CA TYR A 96 -7.27 -4.41 10.03
C TYR A 96 -6.74 -3.30 9.10
N THR A 97 -7.60 -2.63 8.32
CA THR A 97 -7.19 -1.51 7.45
C THR A 97 -6.46 -0.42 8.23
N TYR A 98 -6.84 -0.15 9.49
CA TYR A 98 -6.16 0.84 10.31
C TYR A 98 -4.73 0.44 10.70
N ASN A 99 -4.44 -0.86 10.88
CA ASN A 99 -3.08 -1.33 11.14
C ASN A 99 -2.20 -1.13 9.90
N ILE A 100 -2.75 -1.39 8.71
CA ILE A 100 -2.07 -1.10 7.43
C ILE A 100 -1.80 0.39 7.30
N TYR A 101 -2.80 1.24 7.60
CA TYR A 101 -2.64 2.70 7.60
C TYR A 101 -1.47 3.14 8.49
N GLN A 102 -1.37 2.60 9.70
CA GLN A 102 -0.29 2.93 10.64
C GLN A 102 1.09 2.51 10.12
N GLU A 103 1.23 1.26 9.66
CA GLU A 103 2.50 0.77 9.13
C GLU A 103 2.93 1.56 7.89
N LEU A 104 2.02 1.86 6.96
CA LEU A 104 2.31 2.70 5.80
C LEU A 104 2.69 4.13 6.21
N SER A 105 2.01 4.72 7.20
CA SER A 105 2.33 6.06 7.68
C SER A 105 3.76 6.15 8.22
N VAL A 106 4.20 5.13 8.95
CA VAL A 106 5.56 5.04 9.50
C VAL A 106 6.58 4.80 8.39
N VAL A 107 6.35 3.79 7.55
CA VAL A 107 7.31 3.36 6.52
C VAL A 107 7.46 4.41 5.41
N ASN A 108 6.36 5.00 4.97
CA ASN A 108 6.36 5.92 3.83
C ASN A 108 6.63 7.37 4.24
N GLY A 109 6.66 7.67 5.54
CA GLY A 109 6.82 9.03 6.06
C GLY A 109 5.67 9.98 5.73
N LEU A 110 4.56 9.45 5.24
CA LEU A 110 3.32 10.17 4.92
C LEU A 110 2.14 9.22 5.12
N ALA A 111 1.08 9.72 5.74
CA ALA A 111 -0.16 8.97 5.87
C ALA A 111 -0.78 8.65 4.50
N PRO A 112 -1.26 7.41 4.26
CA PRO A 112 -1.97 7.09 3.03
C PRO A 112 -3.33 7.80 2.98
N VAL A 113 -3.80 8.08 1.76
CA VAL A 113 -5.20 8.48 1.54
C VAL A 113 -6.03 7.21 1.47
N VAL A 114 -7.11 7.16 2.26
CA VAL A 114 -7.98 5.98 2.35
C VAL A 114 -9.28 6.25 1.59
N ILE A 115 -9.69 5.28 0.76
CA ILE A 115 -11.02 5.24 0.14
C ILE A 115 -11.65 3.86 0.35
N TYR A 116 -12.97 3.77 0.38
CA TYR A 116 -13.63 2.48 0.24
C TYR A 116 -13.61 1.99 -1.22
N ASN A 117 -13.69 0.69 -1.41
CA ASN A 117 -13.63 0.02 -2.71
C ASN A 117 -14.80 0.35 -3.68
N ASP A 118 -15.81 1.08 -3.22
CA ASP A 118 -16.98 1.52 -3.97
C ASP A 118 -17.21 3.05 -3.88
N GLN A 119 -16.30 3.78 -3.23
CA GLN A 119 -16.47 5.20 -2.91
C GLN A 119 -16.32 6.12 -4.12
N LEU A 120 -15.45 5.77 -5.07
CA LEU A 120 -15.13 6.58 -6.24
C LEU A 120 -15.54 5.89 -7.53
N SER A 121 -15.98 6.68 -8.51
CA SER A 121 -16.12 6.23 -9.90
C SER A 121 -14.74 5.93 -10.52
N TRP A 122 -14.74 5.16 -11.60
CA TRP A 122 -13.49 4.83 -12.29
C TRP A 122 -12.81 6.06 -12.88
N GLU A 123 -13.60 7.00 -13.40
CA GLU A 123 -13.15 8.27 -13.98
C GLU A 123 -12.42 9.11 -12.93
N GLU A 124 -12.97 9.20 -11.71
CA GLU A 124 -12.34 9.92 -10.60
C GLU A 124 -10.99 9.29 -10.21
N ILE A 125 -10.92 7.97 -10.10
CA ILE A 125 -9.66 7.28 -9.77
C ILE A 125 -8.62 7.53 -10.86
N CYS A 126 -9.00 7.40 -12.13
CA CYS A 126 -8.09 7.69 -13.25
C CYS A 126 -7.58 9.13 -13.20
N HIS A 127 -8.47 10.08 -12.90
CA HIS A 127 -8.09 11.48 -12.73
C HIS A 127 -7.07 11.67 -11.60
N TYR A 128 -7.30 11.11 -10.41
CA TYR A 128 -6.37 11.24 -9.29
C TYR A 128 -5.02 10.53 -9.51
N VAL A 129 -5.05 9.34 -10.12
CA VAL A 129 -3.86 8.49 -10.31
C VAL A 129 -3.02 8.95 -11.49
N TYR A 130 -3.63 9.20 -12.66
CA TYR A 130 -2.87 9.48 -13.90
C TYR A 130 -2.77 10.97 -14.23
N GLU A 131 -3.85 11.73 -14.07
CA GLU A 131 -3.86 13.16 -14.43
C GLU A 131 -3.18 14.01 -13.36
N LEU A 132 -3.63 13.87 -12.10
CA LEU A 132 -3.07 14.61 -10.97
C LEU A 132 -1.81 13.97 -10.38
N ARG A 133 -1.55 12.69 -10.68
CA ARG A 133 -0.41 11.92 -10.18
C ARG A 133 -0.22 12.04 -8.66
N MET A 134 -1.33 11.89 -7.94
CA MET A 134 -1.37 12.06 -6.49
C MET A 134 -0.69 10.91 -5.74
N PHE A 135 -0.60 9.73 -6.36
CA PHE A 135 -0.15 8.50 -5.72
C PHE A 135 1.05 7.90 -6.45
N ASP A 136 1.98 7.36 -5.67
CA ASP A 136 3.16 6.64 -6.14
C ASP A 136 2.93 5.12 -6.12
N ASN A 137 2.03 4.63 -5.26
CA ASN A 137 1.57 3.25 -5.24
C ASN A 137 0.14 3.11 -4.69
N ILE A 138 -0.40 1.90 -4.81
CA ILE A 138 -1.72 1.51 -4.29
C ILE A 138 -1.56 0.29 -3.40
N VAL A 139 -2.25 0.30 -2.26
CA VAL A 139 -2.40 -0.87 -1.38
C VAL A 139 -3.88 -1.22 -1.31
N VAL A 140 -4.21 -2.48 -1.58
CA VAL A 140 -5.59 -3.00 -1.47
C VAL A 140 -5.66 -3.86 -0.21
N SER A 141 -6.50 -3.46 0.73
CA SER A 141 -6.61 -4.08 2.05
C SER A 141 -7.21 -5.50 1.98
N PRO A 142 -7.15 -6.26 3.09
CA PRO A 142 -8.05 -7.37 3.34
C PRO A 142 -9.52 -6.93 3.30
N GLY A 143 -10.43 -7.89 3.38
CA GLY A 143 -11.86 -7.65 3.50
C GLY A 143 -12.62 -8.97 3.63
N PRO A 144 -13.86 -8.92 4.13
CA PRO A 144 -14.77 -10.05 4.04
C PRO A 144 -15.16 -10.31 2.58
N GLY A 145 -15.72 -11.50 2.32
CA GLY A 145 -16.31 -11.81 1.02
C GLY A 145 -15.35 -12.47 0.03
N SER A 146 -15.62 -12.28 -1.26
CA SER A 146 -14.92 -12.96 -2.36
C SER A 146 -14.66 -12.02 -3.53
N PRO A 147 -13.49 -12.13 -4.21
CA PRO A 147 -13.24 -11.35 -5.42
C PRO A 147 -14.20 -11.72 -6.57
N ALA A 148 -14.93 -12.84 -6.50
CA ALA A 148 -15.96 -13.17 -7.47
C ALA A 148 -17.27 -12.38 -7.26
N CYS A 149 -17.47 -11.75 -6.10
CA CYS A 149 -18.62 -10.92 -5.79
C CYS A 149 -18.30 -9.45 -6.05
N ALA A 150 -18.96 -8.83 -7.03
CA ALA A 150 -18.72 -7.44 -7.39
C ALA A 150 -18.96 -6.45 -6.23
N ALA A 151 -19.93 -6.73 -5.36
CA ALA A 151 -20.23 -5.90 -4.20
C ALA A 151 -19.13 -5.97 -3.12
N ASP A 152 -18.44 -7.11 -3.01
CA ASP A 152 -17.39 -7.28 -2.00
C ASP A 152 -16.08 -6.63 -2.44
N ILE A 153 -15.80 -6.63 -3.75
CA ILE A 153 -14.49 -6.25 -4.29
C ILE A 153 -14.45 -4.88 -4.96
N GLY A 154 -15.61 -4.35 -5.37
CA GLY A 154 -15.75 -3.06 -6.00
C GLY A 154 -14.75 -2.81 -7.14
N LEU A 155 -14.09 -1.67 -7.10
CA LEU A 155 -13.10 -1.21 -8.08
C LEU A 155 -11.80 -2.02 -8.09
N CYS A 156 -11.52 -2.85 -7.07
CA CYS A 156 -10.21 -3.47 -6.87
C CYS A 156 -9.80 -4.40 -8.02
N LEU A 157 -10.74 -5.16 -8.61
CA LEU A 157 -10.43 -5.99 -9.80
C LEU A 157 -10.00 -5.14 -10.99
N ARG A 158 -10.61 -3.97 -11.14
CA ARG A 158 -10.34 -3.06 -12.25
C ARG A 158 -8.96 -2.43 -12.09
N LEU A 159 -8.57 -2.04 -10.88
CA LEU A 159 -7.21 -1.59 -10.57
C LEU A 159 -6.15 -2.60 -11.03
N MET A 160 -6.31 -3.88 -10.65
CA MET A 160 -5.35 -4.93 -10.98
C MET A 160 -5.18 -5.13 -12.49
N ARG A 161 -6.27 -4.94 -13.26
CA ARG A 161 -6.31 -5.14 -14.72
C ARG A 161 -5.84 -3.92 -15.51
N GLU A 162 -6.30 -2.73 -15.13
CA GLU A 162 -6.22 -1.52 -15.95
C GLU A 162 -5.09 -0.59 -15.52
N PHE A 163 -4.45 -0.77 -14.37
CA PHE A 163 -3.28 0.01 -13.94
C PHE A 163 -1.99 -0.81 -14.02
N PRO A 164 -1.46 -1.12 -15.21
CA PRO A 164 -0.30 -2.00 -15.36
C PRO A 164 1.03 -1.39 -14.88
N ASP A 165 1.07 -0.07 -14.73
CA ASP A 165 2.28 0.73 -14.54
C ASP A 165 2.33 1.45 -13.19
N ILE A 166 1.43 1.12 -12.26
CA ILE A 166 1.43 1.61 -10.89
C ILE A 166 1.80 0.45 -9.96
N PRO A 167 2.76 0.61 -9.02
CA PRO A 167 3.02 -0.41 -8.02
C PRO A 167 1.78 -0.70 -7.17
N ILE A 168 1.36 -1.97 -7.09
CA ILE A 168 0.19 -2.40 -6.32
C ILE A 168 0.57 -3.53 -5.35
N LEU A 169 0.15 -3.43 -4.10
CA LEU A 169 0.20 -4.52 -3.12
C LEU A 169 -1.21 -4.90 -2.67
N GLY A 170 -1.64 -6.12 -2.96
CA GLY A 170 -2.90 -6.68 -2.46
C GLY A 170 -2.68 -7.56 -1.23
N ILE A 171 -3.47 -7.38 -0.18
CA ILE A 171 -3.39 -8.16 1.06
C ILE A 171 -4.68 -8.96 1.23
N CYS A 172 -4.59 -10.26 1.53
CA CYS A 172 -5.70 -11.19 1.70
C CYS A 172 -6.73 -11.13 0.56
N LEU A 173 -7.85 -10.40 0.72
CA LEU A 173 -8.82 -10.18 -0.38
C LEU A 173 -8.17 -9.47 -1.57
N GLY A 174 -7.29 -8.49 -1.33
CA GLY A 174 -6.51 -7.84 -2.40
C GLY A 174 -5.56 -8.81 -3.13
N HIS A 175 -4.98 -9.79 -2.42
CA HIS A 175 -4.17 -10.85 -3.04
C HIS A 175 -5.03 -11.74 -3.94
N GLN A 176 -6.19 -12.17 -3.43
CA GLN A 176 -7.13 -12.98 -4.19
C GLN A 176 -7.65 -12.22 -5.42
N ALA A 177 -7.88 -10.91 -5.29
CA ALA A 177 -8.28 -10.03 -6.38
C ALA A 177 -7.24 -9.97 -7.49
N LEU A 178 -5.94 -9.91 -7.16
CA LEU A 178 -4.86 -9.96 -8.15
C LEU A 178 -4.87 -11.28 -8.93
N GLY A 179 -4.97 -12.42 -8.24
CA GLY A 179 -5.04 -13.72 -8.91
C GLY A 179 -6.29 -13.85 -9.78
N TYR A 180 -7.46 -13.51 -9.22
CA TYR A 180 -8.75 -13.62 -9.91
C TYR A 180 -8.85 -12.68 -11.12
N ALA A 181 -8.30 -11.47 -11.01
CA ALA A 181 -8.24 -10.51 -12.11
C ALA A 181 -7.54 -11.07 -13.35
N HIS A 182 -6.55 -11.95 -13.15
CA HIS A 182 -5.76 -12.59 -14.20
C HIS A 182 -6.23 -14.02 -14.55
N GLY A 183 -7.33 -14.49 -13.95
CA GLY A 183 -7.96 -15.76 -14.31
C GLY A 183 -7.61 -16.95 -13.42
N ALA A 184 -6.89 -16.73 -12.31
CA ALA A 184 -6.73 -17.78 -11.31
C ALA A 184 -8.07 -18.08 -10.62
N ARG A 185 -8.28 -19.34 -10.24
CA ARG A 185 -9.47 -19.78 -9.52
C ARG A 185 -9.32 -19.52 -8.02
N ILE A 186 -10.42 -19.11 -7.39
CA ILE A 186 -10.54 -18.99 -5.95
C ILE A 186 -11.31 -20.20 -5.43
N VAL A 187 -10.73 -20.90 -4.46
CA VAL A 187 -11.28 -22.11 -3.86
C VAL A 187 -11.29 -21.97 -2.34
N HIS A 188 -12.05 -22.81 -1.66
CA HIS A 188 -11.97 -22.89 -0.20
C HIS A 188 -10.58 -23.38 0.24
N ALA A 189 -10.07 -22.77 1.31
CA ALA A 189 -8.86 -23.25 1.94
C ALA A 189 -9.06 -24.69 2.45
N PRO A 190 -8.04 -25.56 2.38
CA PRO A 190 -8.12 -26.93 2.90
C PRO A 190 -8.54 -26.98 4.38
N GLU A 191 -8.13 -25.97 5.15
CA GLU A 191 -8.62 -25.68 6.50
C GLU A 191 -8.94 -24.19 6.62
N SER A 192 -10.06 -23.86 7.26
CA SER A 192 -10.35 -22.49 7.68
C SER A 192 -9.37 -22.07 8.78
N VAL A 193 -8.54 -21.08 8.49
CA VAL A 193 -7.53 -20.58 9.44
C VAL A 193 -7.94 -19.22 9.96
N HIS A 194 -8.19 -19.13 11.27
CA HIS A 194 -8.50 -17.88 11.96
C HIS A 194 -7.49 -17.62 13.06
N GLY A 195 -6.64 -16.60 12.86
CA GLY A 195 -5.69 -16.12 13.86
C GLY A 195 -4.56 -17.10 14.19
N ARG A 196 -4.27 -18.07 13.31
CA ARG A 196 -3.18 -19.03 13.55
C ARG A 196 -1.89 -18.57 12.88
N LEU A 197 -0.77 -18.95 13.49
CA LEU A 197 0.55 -18.75 12.93
C LEU A 197 0.87 -19.84 11.91
N SER A 198 1.55 -19.44 10.84
CA SER A 198 2.10 -20.36 9.85
C SER A 198 3.49 -19.91 9.46
N ASP A 199 4.40 -20.88 9.30
CA ASP A 199 5.72 -20.64 8.75
C ASP A 199 5.65 -20.45 7.24
N ILE A 200 6.40 -19.47 6.74
CA ILE A 200 6.42 -19.11 5.33
C ILE A 200 7.74 -19.53 4.67
N VAL A 201 7.60 -20.13 3.49
CA VAL A 201 8.70 -20.34 2.54
C VAL A 201 8.48 -19.39 1.38
N HIS A 202 9.52 -18.69 0.94
CA HIS A 202 9.46 -17.76 -0.17
C HIS A 202 10.70 -17.86 -1.06
N ASN A 203 10.59 -17.32 -2.28
CA ASN A 203 11.62 -17.38 -3.31
C ASN A 203 12.68 -16.24 -3.23
N ASN A 204 12.75 -15.52 -2.11
CA ASN A 204 13.64 -14.37 -1.89
C ASN A 204 13.54 -13.25 -2.95
N CYS A 205 12.35 -13.03 -3.57
CA CYS A 205 12.17 -11.86 -4.42
C CYS A 205 12.28 -10.54 -3.63
N ASP A 206 12.36 -9.42 -4.33
CA ASP A 206 12.55 -8.08 -3.73
C ASP A 206 11.57 -7.76 -2.59
N LEU A 207 10.33 -8.28 -2.64
CA LEU A 207 9.34 -8.08 -1.58
C LEU A 207 9.75 -8.73 -0.25
N PHE A 208 10.54 -9.80 -0.30
CA PHE A 208 11.04 -10.55 0.85
C PHE A 208 12.53 -10.28 1.15
N ASP A 209 13.11 -9.21 0.61
CA ASP A 209 14.50 -8.86 0.89
C ASP A 209 14.79 -8.69 2.39
N GLY A 210 15.83 -9.38 2.86
CA GLY A 210 16.21 -9.42 4.27
C GLY A 210 15.26 -10.20 5.19
N ILE A 211 14.33 -11.00 4.64
CA ILE A 211 13.43 -11.88 5.41
C ILE A 211 13.93 -13.33 5.27
N PRO A 212 14.06 -14.08 6.39
CA PRO A 212 14.49 -15.47 6.33
C PRO A 212 13.39 -16.39 5.77
N SER A 213 13.79 -17.40 5.01
CA SER A 213 12.89 -18.33 4.31
C SER A 213 13.10 -19.76 4.80
N GLY A 214 12.02 -20.54 4.91
CA GLY A 214 12.09 -21.98 5.23
C GLY A 214 11.31 -22.37 6.48
N GLY A 215 11.10 -23.68 6.66
CA GLY A 215 10.53 -24.23 7.89
C GLY A 215 11.45 -23.92 9.08
N ASN A 216 10.90 -23.33 10.14
CA ASN A 216 11.64 -22.85 11.33
C ASN A 216 12.61 -21.68 11.07
N SER A 217 12.46 -20.95 9.97
CA SER A 217 13.23 -19.73 9.69
C SER A 217 12.97 -18.59 10.69
N GLY A 218 11.91 -18.71 11.49
CA GLY A 218 11.39 -17.65 12.36
C GLY A 218 10.40 -16.73 11.64
N PHE A 219 10.23 -16.85 10.32
CA PHE A 219 9.22 -16.09 9.59
C PHE A 219 7.82 -16.71 9.75
N LYS A 220 7.14 -16.30 10.83
CA LYS A 220 5.77 -16.70 11.15
C LYS A 220 4.79 -15.57 10.90
N VAL A 221 3.68 -15.87 10.24
CA VAL A 221 2.64 -14.89 9.87
C VAL A 221 1.26 -15.33 10.33
N VAL A 222 0.37 -14.36 10.53
CA VAL A 222 -1.03 -14.60 10.89
C VAL A 222 -1.90 -14.74 9.64
N ARG A 223 -2.82 -15.71 9.68
CA ARG A 223 -3.79 -16.01 8.63
C ARG A 223 -5.22 -15.92 9.15
N TYR A 224 -6.14 -15.37 8.35
CA TYR A 224 -7.57 -15.20 8.68
C TYR A 224 -8.55 -15.67 7.58
N HIS A 225 -8.06 -16.34 6.55
CA HIS A 225 -8.80 -16.54 5.30
C HIS A 225 -9.48 -17.92 5.19
N SER A 226 -10.69 -17.93 4.62
CA SER A 226 -11.46 -19.12 4.25
C SER A 226 -11.37 -19.47 2.78
N LEU A 227 -10.91 -18.52 1.96
CA LEU A 227 -10.66 -18.65 0.52
C LEU A 227 -9.17 -18.51 0.23
N VAL A 228 -8.71 -19.17 -0.83
CA VAL A 228 -7.34 -19.14 -1.34
C VAL A 228 -7.34 -19.20 -2.85
N ILE A 229 -6.26 -18.74 -3.46
CA ILE A 229 -5.99 -19.00 -4.87
C ILE A 229 -5.59 -20.48 -5.02
N ASP A 230 -6.19 -21.18 -5.98
CA ASP A 230 -5.74 -22.51 -6.38
C ASP A 230 -4.43 -22.38 -7.19
N ALA A 231 -3.33 -22.86 -6.60
CA ALA A 231 -2.00 -22.80 -7.20
C ALA A 231 -1.91 -23.49 -8.58
N ASN A 232 -2.73 -24.53 -8.83
CA ASN A 232 -2.75 -25.24 -10.11
C ASN A 232 -3.47 -24.47 -11.22
N SER A 233 -4.20 -23.41 -10.85
CA SER A 233 -4.93 -22.56 -11.78
C SER A 233 -4.20 -21.26 -12.12
N LEU A 234 -2.98 -21.06 -11.62
CA LEU A 234 -2.23 -19.83 -11.87
C LEU A 234 -1.95 -19.66 -13.37
N PRO A 235 -2.33 -18.51 -13.96
CA PRO A 235 -1.94 -18.17 -15.33
C PRO A 235 -0.44 -17.89 -15.41
N GLN A 236 0.13 -17.92 -16.63
CA GLN A 236 1.58 -17.78 -16.85
C GLN A 236 2.14 -16.41 -16.41
N ASP A 237 1.31 -15.37 -16.40
CA ASP A 237 1.68 -14.02 -15.99
C ASP A 237 1.67 -13.82 -14.47
N ILE A 238 1.20 -14.80 -13.68
CA ILE A 238 1.21 -14.77 -12.22
C ILE A 238 2.22 -15.77 -11.68
N ILE A 239 3.27 -15.24 -11.05
CA ILE A 239 4.38 -16.02 -10.51
C ILE A 239 4.14 -16.23 -9.01
N PRO A 240 4.10 -17.49 -8.52
CA PRO A 240 4.02 -17.76 -7.09
C PRO A 240 5.36 -17.42 -6.42
N ILE A 241 5.29 -16.72 -5.28
CA ILE A 241 6.49 -16.21 -4.57
C ILE A 241 6.58 -16.68 -3.12
N ALA A 242 5.50 -17.17 -2.52
CA ALA A 242 5.50 -17.68 -1.16
C ALA A 242 4.44 -18.76 -0.92
N TRP A 243 4.70 -19.67 0.03
CA TRP A 243 3.86 -20.80 0.43
C TRP A 243 3.98 -21.07 1.93
N THR A 244 3.05 -21.84 2.49
CA THR A 244 3.24 -22.45 3.83
C THR A 244 4.28 -23.57 3.79
N SER A 245 5.04 -23.78 4.87
CA SER A 245 6.06 -24.85 4.96
C SER A 245 5.48 -26.26 5.18
N SER A 246 4.32 -26.37 5.83
CA SER A 246 3.49 -27.58 5.98
C SER A 246 2.11 -27.20 6.53
N SER A 247 1.10 -28.06 6.37
CA SER A 247 -0.28 -27.79 6.81
C SER A 247 -0.47 -27.84 8.33
N GLN A 248 0.53 -28.30 9.11
CA GLN A 248 0.43 -28.36 10.57
C GLN A 248 0.50 -26.94 11.15
N THR A 249 -0.66 -26.33 11.38
CA THR A 249 -0.75 -25.06 12.11
C THR A 249 -0.25 -25.28 13.53
N ILE A 250 0.76 -24.51 13.95
CA ILE A 250 1.26 -24.55 15.33
C ILE A 250 0.26 -23.78 16.19
N PRO A 251 -0.45 -24.42 17.15
CA PRO A 251 -1.28 -23.72 18.11
C PRO A 251 -0.39 -22.80 18.98
N PHE A 252 -0.96 -21.72 19.50
CA PHE A 252 -0.25 -20.72 20.31
C PHE A 252 0.45 -21.28 21.57
N LEU A 253 0.26 -22.57 21.91
CA LEU A 253 0.86 -23.23 23.08
C LEU A 253 1.28 -24.68 22.74
N GLY A 254 2.57 -25.03 22.93
CA GLY A 254 3.01 -26.42 23.19
C GLY A 254 4.13 -27.00 22.31
N GLU A 255 5.23 -27.40 22.96
CA GLU A 255 6.45 -28.05 22.45
C GLU A 255 6.22 -29.46 21.83
N GLY A 256 7.04 -29.87 20.85
CA GLY A 256 7.05 -31.25 20.33
C GLY A 256 8.17 -31.57 19.32
N ASN A 257 8.80 -32.74 19.49
CA ASN A 257 10.10 -33.21 18.96
C ASN A 257 10.26 -33.32 17.42
N PHE A 258 11.43 -32.87 16.91
CA PHE A 258 11.73 -32.62 15.49
C PHE A 258 12.51 -33.71 14.71
N ASN A 259 12.85 -34.85 15.32
CA ASN A 259 13.91 -35.72 14.77
C ASN A 259 13.47 -36.86 13.84
N SER A 260 12.18 -37.04 13.52
CA SER A 260 11.73 -38.19 12.71
C SER A 260 11.46 -37.89 11.22
N ILE A 261 11.45 -36.63 10.78
CA ILE A 261 10.91 -36.24 9.45
C ILE A 261 12.00 -36.17 8.35
N LEU A 262 13.29 -36.16 8.71
CA LEU A 262 14.38 -35.87 7.76
C LEU A 262 14.78 -37.01 6.80
N ASN A 263 14.27 -38.23 6.96
CA ASN A 263 14.76 -39.38 6.18
C ASN A 263 14.01 -39.68 4.86
N GLY A 264 13.17 -38.77 4.37
CA GLY A 264 12.22 -39.07 3.28
C GLY A 264 12.33 -38.29 1.97
N LEU A 265 13.29 -37.38 1.77
CA LEU A 265 13.28 -36.46 0.63
C LEU A 265 14.32 -36.83 -0.45
N HIS A 266 13.94 -37.72 -1.37
CA HIS A 266 14.64 -37.75 -2.68
C HIS A 266 13.82 -38.19 -3.91
N LYS A 267 12.49 -38.38 -3.82
CA LYS A 267 11.65 -38.65 -5.00
C LYS A 267 10.20 -38.17 -4.78
N GLN A 268 9.83 -36.99 -5.31
CA GLN A 268 8.49 -36.64 -5.85
C GLN A 268 8.32 -35.11 -5.94
N ALA A 269 8.80 -34.50 -7.03
CA ALA A 269 8.63 -33.07 -7.28
C ALA A 269 7.30 -32.69 -7.97
N VAL A 270 6.36 -33.63 -8.13
CA VAL A 270 5.09 -33.39 -8.87
C VAL A 270 3.84 -33.72 -8.03
N GLY A 271 4.00 -34.16 -6.77
CA GLY A 271 2.88 -34.54 -5.88
C GLY A 271 2.73 -33.72 -4.59
N ILE A 272 3.70 -32.86 -4.25
CA ILE A 272 3.79 -32.20 -2.92
C ILE A 272 3.12 -30.80 -2.89
N LEU A 273 2.50 -30.35 -4.00
CA LEU A 273 1.81 -29.05 -4.05
C LEU A 273 0.39 -29.08 -3.45
N ASN A 274 -0.15 -30.26 -3.08
CA ASN A 274 -1.50 -30.37 -2.55
C ASN A 274 -1.62 -30.02 -1.04
N GLU A 275 -0.51 -29.91 -0.31
CA GLU A 275 -0.54 -29.64 1.14
C GLU A 275 -0.17 -28.20 1.51
N ASN A 276 0.54 -27.49 0.61
CA ASN A 276 1.04 -26.14 0.88
C ASN A 276 0.15 -25.08 0.26
N VAL A 277 -0.36 -24.19 1.10
CA VAL A 277 -1.23 -23.10 0.65
C VAL A 277 -0.37 -22.00 0.04
N LEU A 278 -0.76 -21.53 -1.14
CA LEU A 278 -0.13 -20.38 -1.80
C LEU A 278 -0.33 -19.12 -0.94
N MET A 279 0.78 -18.47 -0.59
CA MET A 279 0.80 -17.34 0.33
C MET A 279 1.22 -16.02 -0.31
N GLY A 280 1.86 -16.07 -1.47
CA GLY A 280 2.27 -14.87 -2.18
C GLY A 280 2.32 -15.09 -3.68
N ILE A 281 1.95 -14.05 -4.42
CA ILE A 281 2.08 -13.99 -5.88
C ILE A 281 2.66 -12.64 -6.31
N MET A 282 3.26 -12.60 -7.50
CA MET A 282 3.58 -11.37 -8.21
C MET A 282 3.20 -11.48 -9.68
N HIS A 283 2.93 -10.34 -10.33
CA HIS A 283 2.79 -10.32 -11.78
C HIS A 283 4.16 -10.33 -12.46
N SER A 284 4.28 -11.04 -13.59
CA SER A 284 5.55 -11.22 -14.31
C SER A 284 6.11 -9.94 -14.92
N SER A 285 5.22 -9.04 -15.39
CA SER A 285 5.60 -7.80 -16.08
C SER A 285 5.09 -6.50 -15.44
N ARG A 286 4.28 -6.59 -14.38
CA ARG A 286 3.68 -5.43 -13.69
C ARG A 286 4.23 -5.37 -12.27
N PRO A 287 4.41 -4.18 -11.65
CA PRO A 287 4.87 -4.05 -10.27
C PRO A 287 3.76 -4.42 -9.26
N HIS A 288 3.04 -5.51 -9.51
CA HIS A 288 1.91 -5.97 -8.70
C HIS A 288 2.32 -7.17 -7.87
N TYR A 289 1.99 -7.11 -6.59
CA TYR A 289 2.28 -8.14 -5.61
C TYR A 289 1.02 -8.44 -4.81
N GLY A 290 0.87 -9.68 -4.37
CA GLY A 290 -0.22 -10.08 -3.49
C GLY A 290 0.27 -10.98 -2.38
N LEU A 291 -0.14 -10.74 -1.13
CA LEU A 291 0.12 -11.59 0.03
C LEU A 291 -1.20 -12.09 0.65
N GLN A 292 -1.33 -13.40 0.84
CA GLN A 292 -2.53 -14.02 1.41
C GLN A 292 -2.63 -13.85 2.93
N PHE A 293 -1.49 -13.77 3.62
CA PHE A 293 -1.40 -13.50 5.05
C PHE A 293 -1.45 -12.01 5.37
N HIS A 294 -1.52 -11.68 6.65
CA HIS A 294 -1.70 -10.32 7.15
C HIS A 294 -0.38 -9.75 7.70
N PRO A 295 0.44 -9.04 6.88
CA PRO A 295 1.69 -8.43 7.33
C PRO A 295 1.46 -7.32 8.37
N GLU A 296 0.27 -6.74 8.44
CA GLU A 296 -0.11 -5.72 9.42
C GLU A 296 -0.42 -6.28 10.81
N SER A 297 -0.55 -7.60 10.95
CA SER A 297 -0.85 -8.21 12.25
C SER A 297 0.37 -8.12 13.17
N VAL A 298 0.14 -7.74 14.42
CA VAL A 298 1.20 -7.61 15.45
C VAL A 298 1.96 -8.93 15.67
N ALA A 299 1.31 -10.08 15.44
CA ALA A 299 1.95 -11.39 15.59
C ALA A 299 2.63 -11.88 14.30
N SER A 300 2.53 -11.14 13.19
CA SER A 300 3.29 -11.42 11.97
C SER A 300 4.70 -10.87 12.09
N HIS A 301 5.68 -11.77 12.05
CA HIS A 301 7.08 -11.39 12.03
C HIS A 301 7.43 -10.75 10.68
N TYR A 302 8.32 -9.77 10.69
CA TYR A 302 8.79 -9.07 9.49
C TYR A 302 7.70 -8.32 8.70
N GLY A 303 6.51 -8.11 9.26
CA GLY A 303 5.43 -7.34 8.63
C GLY A 303 5.85 -5.95 8.15
N ARG A 304 6.46 -5.16 9.04
CA ARG A 304 7.03 -3.85 8.67
C ARG A 304 8.08 -3.95 7.56
N ARG A 305 8.94 -4.97 7.59
CA ARG A 305 9.98 -5.17 6.57
C ARG A 305 9.38 -5.39 5.19
N ILE A 306 8.24 -6.09 5.09
CA ILE A 306 7.50 -6.24 3.83
C ILE A 306 7.04 -4.88 3.29
N PHE A 307 6.48 -4.02 4.14
CA PHE A 307 6.07 -2.66 3.74
C PHE A 307 7.28 -1.81 3.33
N GLU A 308 8.40 -1.89 4.04
CA GLU A 308 9.66 -1.22 3.68
C GLU A 308 10.16 -1.67 2.30
N ASN A 309 10.14 -2.97 2.04
CA ASN A 309 10.54 -3.55 0.76
C ASN A 309 9.60 -3.07 -0.36
N PHE A 310 8.28 -3.01 -0.13
CA PHE A 310 7.33 -2.50 -1.11
C PHE A 310 7.52 -0.98 -1.39
N ALA A 311 7.83 -0.20 -0.36
CA ALA A 311 8.19 1.22 -0.54
C ALA A 311 9.48 1.37 -1.37
N LYS A 312 10.49 0.52 -1.13
CA LYS A 312 11.71 0.48 -1.95
C LYS A 312 11.42 0.09 -3.40
N ILE A 313 10.63 -0.96 -3.63
CA ILE A 313 10.18 -1.38 -4.98
C ILE A 313 9.50 -0.21 -5.71
N THR A 314 8.64 0.52 -5.00
CA THR A 314 7.94 1.70 -5.54
C THR A 314 8.94 2.76 -6.00
N LYS A 315 9.90 3.13 -5.14
CA LYS A 315 10.94 4.11 -5.46
C LYS A 315 11.81 3.67 -6.64
N ASP A 316 12.26 2.42 -6.64
CA ASP A 316 13.11 1.85 -7.69
C ASP A 316 12.38 1.74 -9.04
N TYR A 317 11.08 1.46 -9.02
CA TYR A 317 10.24 1.43 -10.21
C TYR A 317 10.17 2.80 -10.87
N TRP A 318 9.84 3.85 -10.11
CA TRP A 318 9.77 5.22 -10.64
C TRP A 318 11.14 5.77 -11.04
N PHE A 319 12.20 5.43 -10.31
CA PHE A 319 13.56 5.80 -10.68
C PHE A 319 13.93 5.24 -12.07
N ARG A 320 13.68 3.94 -12.30
CA ARG A 320 13.93 3.29 -13.60
C ARG A 320 13.09 3.88 -14.73
N ASN A 321 11.81 4.17 -14.49
CA ASN A 321 10.94 4.76 -15.50
C ASN A 321 11.33 6.21 -15.87
N ARG A 322 11.78 7.03 -14.90
CA ARG A 322 12.33 8.36 -15.20
C ARG A 322 13.59 8.29 -16.05
N MET A 323 14.48 7.33 -15.77
CA MET A 323 15.70 7.12 -16.57
C MET A 323 15.40 6.64 -18.00
N ARG A 324 14.34 5.85 -18.21
CA ARG A 324 13.90 5.45 -19.56
C ARG A 324 13.38 6.63 -20.39
N LEU A 325 12.73 7.61 -19.75
CA LEU A 325 12.20 8.81 -20.43
C LEU A 325 13.30 9.85 -20.75
N TYR A 326 14.45 9.79 -20.07
CA TYR A 326 15.59 10.68 -20.30
C TYR A 326 16.92 9.90 -20.33
N PRO A 327 17.20 9.16 -21.42
CA PRO A 327 18.48 8.49 -21.57
C PRO A 327 19.62 9.52 -21.56
N SER A 328 20.66 9.27 -20.77
CA SER A 328 21.86 10.09 -20.65
C SER A 328 22.47 10.38 -22.04
N GLY A 329 22.12 11.53 -22.64
CA GLY A 329 22.54 11.85 -24.01
C GLY A 329 21.97 13.12 -24.62
N MET A 330 20.84 13.66 -24.13
CA MET A 330 20.35 14.97 -24.57
C MET A 330 21.08 16.09 -23.82
N LYS A 331 22.15 16.63 -24.44
CA LYS A 331 22.72 17.92 -24.03
C LYS A 331 21.63 18.98 -24.09
N LEU A 332 21.37 19.65 -22.97
CA LEU A 332 20.60 20.89 -22.92
C LEU A 332 21.26 21.90 -23.87
N GLN A 333 20.72 22.09 -25.08
CA GLN A 333 21.08 23.25 -25.86
C GLN A 333 20.57 24.47 -25.09
N ARG A 334 21.50 25.25 -24.55
CA ARG A 334 21.18 26.59 -24.04
C ARG A 334 20.57 27.37 -25.20
N PRO A 335 19.43 28.07 -25.03
CA PRO A 335 18.98 29.00 -26.04
C PRO A 335 20.10 30.01 -26.26
N GLY A 336 20.64 30.05 -27.48
CA GLY A 336 21.63 31.03 -27.89
C GLY A 336 21.04 32.41 -27.72
N GLY A 337 21.71 33.24 -26.92
CA GLY A 337 21.47 34.67 -26.91
C GLY A 337 22.08 35.28 -28.17
N THR A 338 21.27 36.04 -28.89
CA THR A 338 21.62 37.31 -29.54
C THR A 338 20.35 38.12 -29.66
#